data_AF-X0SW20-F1
#
_entry.id   AF-X0SW20-F1
#
_cell.length_a   1.000
_cell.length_b   1.000
_cell.length_c   1.000
_cell.angle_alpha   90.00
_cell.angle_beta   90.00
_cell.angle_gamma   90.00
#
_symmetry.space_group_name_H-M   'P 1'
#
loop_
_entity.id
_entity.type
_entity.pdbx_description
1 polymer ?
#
loop_
_entity_poly.entity_id
_entity_poly.type
_entity_poly.pdbx_seq_one_letter_code
_entity_poly.pdbx_strand_id
1 'polypeptide(L)'
;MNAETVKQFATIFRGRTDAWGALHGECVHEKLTLDHYRRQLTGEKSLGIYPLRPGDTCYWGVVDFDNNDVEAARQLMSALYDLG
;
A
#
# COMPACT_ATOMS: atom_id res chain seq x y z
N MET A 1 -1.44 19.05 6.19
CA MET A 1 -1.92 18.13 5.14
C MET A 1 -3.42 18.34 4.96
N ASN A 2 -3.91 18.46 3.72
CA ASN A 2 -5.35 18.60 3.44
C ASN A 2 -6.09 17.29 3.76
N ALA A 3 -7.24 17.37 4.46
CA ALA A 3 -8.07 16.21 4.79
C ALA A 3 -8.51 15.43 3.54
N GLU A 4 -8.76 16.11 2.43
CA GLU A 4 -9.12 15.46 1.17
C GLU A 4 -7.98 14.60 0.61
N THR A 5 -6.75 15.12 0.64
CA THR A 5 -5.56 14.36 0.23
C THR A 5 -5.37 13.10 1.07
N VAL A 6 -5.60 13.16 2.38
CA VAL A 6 -5.53 11.99 3.26
C VAL A 6 -6.56 10.93 2.88
N LYS A 7 -7.80 11.34 2.58
CA LYS A 7 -8.87 10.43 2.15
C LYS A 7 -8.57 9.79 0.79
N GLN A 8 -8.05 10.56 -0.16
CA GLN A 8 -7.67 10.06 -1.47
C GLN A 8 -6.52 9.05 -1.36
N PHE A 9 -5.49 9.37 -0.57
CA PHE A 9 -4.37 8.46 -0.32
C PHE A 9 -4.83 7.16 0.35
N ALA A 10 -5.67 7.26 1.38
CA ALA A 10 -6.27 6.09 2.04
C ALA A 10 -7.17 5.27 1.11
N THR A 11 -7.81 5.92 0.13
CA THR A 11 -8.62 5.23 -0.88
C THR A 11 -7.72 4.43 -1.80
N ILE A 12 -6.66 5.02 -2.36
CA ILE A 12 -5.74 4.33 -3.26
C ILE A 12 -5.11 3.12 -2.56
N PHE A 13 -4.56 3.30 -1.36
CA PHE A 13 -3.85 2.27 -0.61
C PHE A 13 -4.74 1.51 0.39
N ARG A 14 -6.03 1.34 0.10
CA ARG A 14 -6.96 0.65 1.00
C ARG A 14 -6.68 -0.86 1.08
N GLY A 15 -6.83 -1.43 2.26
CA GLY A 15 -6.60 -2.85 2.54
C GLY A 15 -7.23 -3.28 3.86
N ARG A 16 -6.52 -4.11 4.63
CA ARG A 16 -6.90 -4.46 6.00
C ARG A 16 -6.99 -3.22 6.89
N THR A 17 -7.91 -3.26 7.85
CA THR A 17 -8.13 -2.15 8.79
C THR A 17 -7.92 -2.55 10.25
N ASP A 18 -7.58 -3.81 10.50
CA ASP A 18 -7.35 -4.41 11.81
C ASP A 18 -5.85 -4.61 12.13
N ALA A 19 -4.98 -4.42 11.16
CA ALA A 19 -3.53 -4.45 11.33
C ALA A 19 -2.81 -3.58 10.29
N TRP A 20 -1.59 -3.14 10.61
CA TRP A 20 -0.70 -2.42 9.70
C TRP A 20 0.77 -2.74 9.99
N GLY A 21 1.63 -2.57 8.98
CA GLY A 21 3.07 -2.86 9.07
C GLY A 21 3.88 -1.64 9.53
N ALA A 22 4.77 -1.82 10.50
CA ALA A 22 5.72 -0.80 10.92
C ALA A 22 7.05 -0.88 10.15
N LEU A 23 7.91 0.13 10.31
CA LEU A 23 9.14 0.31 9.54
C LEU A 23 10.10 -0.89 9.62
N HIS A 24 10.16 -1.56 10.77
CA HIS A 24 11.12 -2.63 11.02
C HIS A 24 10.49 -4.02 10.88
N GLY A 25 9.41 -4.12 10.11
CA GLY A 25 8.76 -5.38 9.73
C GLY A 25 7.76 -5.89 10.75
N GLU A 26 7.44 -5.12 11.80
CA GLU A 26 6.44 -5.52 12.78
C GLU A 26 5.03 -5.43 12.21
N CYS A 27 4.18 -6.41 12.55
CA CYS A 27 2.74 -6.34 12.32
C CYS A 27 2.07 -5.78 13.58
N VAL A 28 1.54 -4.57 13.48
CA VAL A 28 0.82 -3.91 14.58
C VAL A 28 -0.66 -4.26 14.47
N HIS A 29 -1.17 -5.01 15.45
CA HIS A 29 -2.58 -5.41 15.54
C HIS A 29 -3.43 -4.32 16.20
N GLU A 30 -3.60 -3.20 15.50
CA GLU A 30 -4.50 -2.13 15.91
C GLU A 30 -5.34 -1.62 14.74
N LYS A 31 -6.45 -0.94 15.07
CA LYS A 31 -7.34 -0.37 14.05
C LYS A 31 -6.60 0.71 13.25
N LEU A 32 -6.52 0.51 11.94
CA LEU A 32 -6.02 1.51 11.01
C LEU A 32 -7.03 2.65 10.85
N THR A 33 -6.54 3.90 10.89
CA THR A 33 -7.37 5.12 10.84
C THR A 33 -6.82 6.14 9.86
N LEU A 34 -7.60 7.17 9.51
CA LEU A 34 -7.12 8.27 8.66
C LEU A 34 -5.93 9.02 9.28
N ASP A 35 -5.77 9.01 10.61
CA ASP A 35 -4.60 9.62 11.25
C ASP A 35 -3.31 8.88 10.90
N HIS A 36 -3.34 7.56 10.72
CA HIS A 36 -2.18 6.80 10.26
C HIS A 36 -1.69 7.29 8.89
N TYR A 37 -2.61 7.44 7.94
CA TYR A 37 -2.30 7.96 6.61
C TYR A 37 -1.82 9.41 6.66
N ARG A 38 -2.42 10.25 7.51
CA ARG A 38 -1.93 11.62 7.73
C ARG A 38 -0.48 11.64 8.19
N ARG A 39 -0.14 10.80 9.18
CA ARG A 39 1.20 10.70 9.77
C ARG A 39 2.24 10.13 8.80
N GLN A 40 1.84 9.21 7.92
CA GLN A 40 2.66 8.79 6.77
C GLN A 40 2.99 9.98 5.87
N LEU A 41 1.97 10.74 5.47
CA LEU A 41 2.14 11.86 4.55
C LEU A 41 2.90 13.05 5.15
N THR A 42 2.98 13.16 6.47
CA THR A 42 3.80 14.18 7.16
C THR A 42 5.18 13.67 7.59
N GLY A 43 5.51 12.40 7.32
CA GLY A 43 6.78 11.78 7.71
C GLY A 43 6.88 11.43 9.20
N GLU A 44 5.79 11.55 9.97
CA GLU A 44 5.75 11.24 11.41
C GLU A 44 5.71 9.73 11.71
N LYS A 45 5.29 8.90 10.75
CA LYS A 45 5.17 7.45 10.90
C LYS A 45 5.45 6.79 9.54
N SER A 46 6.10 5.64 9.54
CA SER A 46 6.13 4.74 8.38
C SER A 46 4.99 3.74 8.49
N LEU A 47 4.18 3.64 7.45
CA LEU A 47 2.93 2.89 7.41
C LEU A 47 2.95 1.89 6.25
N GLY A 48 2.99 0.60 6.57
CA GLY A 48 2.73 -0.50 5.66
C GLY A 48 1.26 -0.89 5.68
N ILE A 49 0.63 -0.97 4.51
CA ILE A 49 -0.75 -1.45 4.38
C ILE A 49 -0.77 -2.85 3.80
N TYR A 50 -1.47 -3.77 4.47
CA TYR A 50 -1.77 -5.08 3.90
C TYR A 50 -2.93 -4.96 2.90
N PRO A 51 -2.74 -5.18 1.60
CA PRO A 51 -3.76 -4.92 0.58
C PRO A 51 -4.96 -5.88 0.62
N LEU A 52 -4.85 -6.98 1.38
CA LEU A 52 -5.87 -8.02 1.50
C LEU A 52 -7.16 -7.51 2.13
N ARG A 53 -8.30 -8.01 1.65
CA ARG A 53 -9.64 -7.73 2.17
C ARG A 53 -10.39 -9.04 2.46
N PRO A 54 -11.51 -8.99 3.20
CA PRO A 54 -12.42 -10.13 3.30
C PRO A 54 -12.79 -10.68 1.92
N GLY A 55 -12.88 -12.01 1.82
CA GLY A 55 -13.18 -12.70 0.56
C GLY A 55 -11.98 -12.87 -0.37
N ASP A 56 -10.76 -12.85 0.16
CA ASP A 56 -9.51 -13.12 -0.58
C ASP A 56 -9.28 -12.20 -1.79
N THR A 57 -9.67 -10.93 -1.65
CA THR A 57 -9.50 -9.91 -2.70
C THR A 57 -8.54 -8.80 -2.29
N CYS A 58 -7.95 -8.13 -3.28
CA CYS A 58 -7.13 -6.91 -3.11
C CYS A 58 -7.72 -5.76 -3.94
N TYR A 59 -7.32 -4.52 -3.68
CA TYR A 59 -7.64 -3.38 -4.56
C TYR A 59 -6.42 -2.86 -5.33
N TRP A 60 -5.23 -3.23 -4.91
CA TRP A 60 -3.96 -2.87 -5.49
C TRP A 60 -2.95 -3.96 -5.13
N GLY A 61 -1.85 -4.00 -5.87
CA GLY A 61 -0.71 -4.86 -5.63
C GLY A 61 0.57 -4.11 -5.93
N VAL A 62 1.69 -4.68 -5.48
CA VAL A 62 3.03 -4.19 -5.77
C VAL A 62 3.87 -5.35 -6.24
N VAL A 63 4.75 -5.09 -7.20
CA VAL A 63 5.82 -6.00 -7.59
C VAL A 63 7.12 -5.33 -7.22
N ASP A 64 7.97 -6.06 -6.50
CA ASP A 64 9.34 -5.68 -6.23
C ASP A 64 10.28 -6.35 -7.24
N PHE A 65 11.34 -5.64 -7.64
CA PHE A 65 12.35 -6.14 -8.55
C PHE A 65 13.69 -6.19 -7.83
N ASP A 66 14.12 -7.40 -7.48
CA ASP A 66 15.40 -7.62 -6.78
C ASP A 66 16.63 -7.38 -7.69
N ASN A 67 16.42 -7.28 -9.00
CA ASN A 67 17.46 -7.02 -9.99
C ASN A 67 17.25 -5.68 -10.71
N ASN A 68 18.36 -5.01 -11.05
CA ASN A 68 18.34 -3.76 -11.81
C ASN A 68 18.12 -4.00 -13.31
N ASP A 69 17.12 -4.79 -13.68
CA ASP A 69 16.74 -5.07 -15.07
C ASP A 69 15.49 -4.29 -15.46
N VAL A 70 15.71 -3.11 -16.05
CA VAL A 70 14.64 -2.21 -16.48
C VAL A 70 13.80 -2.84 -17.61
N GLU A 71 14.39 -3.70 -18.44
CA GLU A 71 13.67 -4.31 -19.55
C GLU A 71 12.70 -5.37 -19.05
N ALA A 72 13.13 -6.22 -18.13
CA ALA A 72 12.25 -7.15 -17.43
C ALA A 72 11.10 -6.41 -16.71
N ALA A 73 11.39 -5.27 -16.08
CA ALA A 73 10.37 -4.45 -15.43
C ALA A 73 9.32 -3.90 -16.42
N ARG A 74 9.74 -3.44 -17.60
CA ARG A 74 8.83 -2.99 -18.66
C ARG A 74 7.97 -4.13 -19.21
N GLN A 75 8.56 -5.29 -19.43
CA GLN A 75 7.85 -6.47 -19.94
C GLN A 75 6.76 -6.92 -18.97
N LEU A 76 7.08 -6.98 -17.67
CA LEU A 76 6.07 -7.32 -16.65
C LEU A 76 4.97 -6.26 -16.59
N MET A 77 5.32 -4.98 -16.60
CA MET A 77 4.33 -3.90 -16.59
C MET A 77 3.37 -4.04 -17.78
N SER A 78 3.89 -4.27 -18.99
CA SER A 78 3.05 -4.52 -20.19
C SER A 78 2.14 -5.72 -19.99
N ALA A 79 2.68 -6.85 -19.53
CA ALA A 79 1.91 -8.08 -19.33
C ALA A 79 0.78 -7.91 -18.30
N LEU A 80 1.03 -7.15 -17.21
CA LEU A 80 0.00 -6.84 -16.22
C LEU A 80 -1.09 -5.94 -16.78
N TYR A 81 -0.74 -4.92 -17.58
CA TYR A 81 -1.72 -4.07 -18.26
C TYR A 81 -2.61 -4.87 -19.24
N ASP A 82 -2.04 -5.84 -19.95
CA ASP A 82 -2.77 -6.65 -20.91
C ASP A 82 -3.73 -7.66 -20.23
N LEU A 83 -3.49 -7.99 -18.95
CA LEU A 83 -4.34 -8.89 -18.16
C LEU A 83 -5.63 -8.23 -17.63
N GLY A 84 -5.68 -6.89 -17.55
CA GLY A 84 -6.87 -6.11 -17.13
C GLY A 84 -6.64 -5.29 -15.87
#